data_AF-A0A538AS38-F1
#
_entry.id   AF-A0A538AS38-F1
#
_cell.length_a   1.000
_cell.length_b   1.000
_cell.length_c   1.000
_cell.angle_alpha   90.00
_cell.angle_beta   90.00
_cell.angle_gamma   90.00
#
_symmetry.space_group_name_H-M   'P 1'
#
loop_
_entity.id
_entity.type
_entity.pdbx_description
1 polymer ?
#
loop_
_entity_poly.entity_id
_entity_poly.type
_entity_poly.pdbx_seq_one_letter_code
_entity_poly.pdbx_strand_id
1 'polypeptide(L)'
;MVEGKTIKRAGAVFVEGMGAAFATSGVLSQLQGRIFGLLYLDPEPVSLDDIADALDQSKSNISINIRGLVDWHLVRRVSVPGSRRDHY
;
A
#
# COMPACT_ATOMS: atom_id res chain seq x y z
N MET A 1 26.73 -3.97 -1.79
CA MET A 1 26.08 -3.07 -0.80
C MET A 1 25.31 -1.90 -1.44
N VAL A 2 25.65 -1.45 -2.66
CA VAL A 2 25.01 -0.27 -3.29
C VAL A 2 23.66 -0.59 -3.96
N GLU A 3 23.55 -1.75 -4.60
CA GLU A 3 22.39 -2.15 -5.42
C GLU A 3 21.09 -2.29 -4.62
N GLY A 4 21.13 -2.93 -3.45
CA GLY A 4 19.97 -3.06 -2.55
C GLY A 4 19.50 -1.75 -1.92
N LYS A 5 20.35 -0.73 -1.81
CA LYS A 5 19.97 0.60 -1.27
C LYS A 5 19.25 1.43 -2.35
N THR A 6 19.69 1.31 -3.60
CA THR A 6 19.07 1.99 -4.75
C THR A 6 17.65 1.48 -4.99
N ILE A 7 17.44 0.16 -4.93
CA ILE A 7 16.11 -0.46 -5.09
C ILE A 7 15.15 0.00 -3.99
N LYS A 8 15.59 0.03 -2.73
CA LYS A 8 14.77 0.56 -1.61
C LYS A 8 14.40 2.03 -1.79
N ARG A 9 15.32 2.86 -2.30
CA ARG A 9 15.04 4.27 -2.60
C ARG A 9 14.03 4.42 -3.75
N ALA A 10 14.19 3.64 -4.82
CA ALA A 10 13.28 3.69 -5.97
C ALA A 10 11.85 3.33 -5.56
N GLY A 11 11.67 2.29 -4.75
CA GLY A 11 10.36 1.91 -4.21
C GLY A 11 9.73 3.03 -3.36
N ALA A 12 10.50 3.63 -2.45
CA ALA A 12 10.01 4.74 -1.64
C ALA A 12 9.58 5.96 -2.49
N VAL A 13 10.38 6.32 -3.51
CA VAL A 13 10.03 7.41 -4.44
C VAL A 13 8.75 7.09 -5.21
N PHE A 14 8.57 5.84 -5.65
CA PHE A 14 7.36 5.41 -6.33
C PHE A 14 6.13 5.51 -5.42
N VAL A 15 6.21 4.99 -4.19
CA VAL A 15 5.11 5.04 -3.20
C VAL A 15 4.67 6.49 -2.94
N GLU A 16 5.62 7.39 -2.70
CA GLU A 16 5.32 8.80 -2.47
C GLU A 16 4.79 9.49 -3.74
N GLY A 17 5.33 9.16 -4.92
CA GLY A 17 4.86 9.66 -6.21
C GLY A 17 3.41 9.26 -6.49
N MET A 18 3.03 8.00 -6.24
CA MET A 18 1.66 7.53 -6.37
C MET A 18 0.72 8.22 -5.37
N GLY A 19 1.19 8.46 -4.14
CA GLY A 19 0.47 9.28 -3.16
C GLY A 19 0.16 10.67 -3.69
N ALA A 20 1.15 11.37 -4.24
CA ALA A 20 0.96 12.70 -4.81
C ALA A 20 0.02 12.69 -6.01
N ALA A 21 0.21 11.75 -6.95
CA ALA A 21 -0.62 11.62 -8.15
C ALA A 21 -2.11 11.40 -7.80
N PHE A 22 -2.39 10.50 -6.85
CA PHE A 22 -3.76 10.21 -6.42
C PHE A 22 -4.39 11.43 -5.75
N ALA A 23 -3.68 12.11 -4.86
CA ALA A 23 -4.17 13.33 -4.22
C ALA A 23 -4.52 14.42 -5.25
N THR A 24 -3.75 14.57 -6.33
CA THR A 24 -4.03 15.55 -7.39
C THR A 24 -5.23 15.18 -8.27
N SER A 25 -5.65 13.92 -8.28
CA SER A 25 -6.81 13.48 -9.08
C SER A 25 -8.15 14.04 -8.55
N GLY A 26 -8.20 14.43 -7.26
CA GLY A 26 -9.43 14.85 -6.58
C GLY A 26 -10.39 13.71 -6.22
N VAL A 27 -10.07 12.47 -6.57
CA VAL A 27 -10.93 11.28 -6.34
C VAL A 27 -10.40 10.41 -5.22
N LEU A 28 -9.08 10.19 -5.18
CA LEU A 28 -8.42 9.32 -4.20
C LEU A 28 -7.50 10.12 -3.28
N SER A 29 -7.32 9.63 -2.06
CA SER A 29 -6.46 10.27 -1.06
C SER A 29 -4.97 10.01 -1.33
N GLN A 30 -4.11 10.85 -0.74
CA GLN A 30 -2.66 10.60 -0.74
C GLN A 30 -2.31 9.24 -0.12
N LEU A 31 -2.98 8.87 0.97
CA LEU A 31 -2.73 7.60 1.64
C LEU A 31 -3.19 6.41 0.78
N GLN A 32 -4.30 6.53 0.05
CA GLN A 32 -4.74 5.53 -0.92
C GLN A 32 -3.69 5.32 -2.02
N GLY A 33 -3.09 6.39 -2.54
CA GLY A 33 -1.99 6.28 -3.50
C GLY A 33 -0.74 5.60 -2.93
N ARG A 34 -0.37 5.90 -1.68
CA ARG A 34 0.77 5.25 -1.00
C ARG A 34 0.51 3.76 -0.74
N ILE A 35 -0.69 3.39 -0.28
CA ILE A 35 -1.09 1.98 -0.09
C ILE A 35 -1.04 1.23 -1.42
N PHE A 36 -1.62 1.80 -2.48
CA PHE A 36 -1.57 1.21 -3.81
C PHE A 36 -0.13 1.02 -4.29
N GLY A 37 0.71 2.06 -4.17
CA GLY A 37 2.10 1.99 -4.58
C GLY A 37 2.92 0.94 -3.82
N LEU A 38 2.66 0.77 -2.52
CA LEU A 38 3.30 -0.26 -1.71
C LEU A 38 2.92 -1.66 -2.19
N LEU A 39 1.61 -1.93 -2.29
CA LEU A 39 1.09 -3.24 -2.68
C LEU A 39 1.48 -3.63 -4.11
N TYR A 40 1.58 -2.65 -5.02
CA TYR A 40 1.94 -2.91 -6.42
C TYR A 40 3.43 -3.25 -6.62
N LEU A 41 4.27 -2.90 -5.65
CA LEU A 41 5.70 -3.23 -5.67
C LEU A 41 6.02 -4.52 -4.89
N ASP A 42 5.12 -4.97 -4.02
CA ASP A 42 5.33 -6.19 -3.24
C ASP A 42 4.91 -7.42 -4.07
N PRO A 43 5.80 -8.41 -4.27
CA PRO A 43 5.47 -9.62 -5.02
C PRO A 43 4.53 -10.55 -4.25
N GLU A 44 4.41 -10.40 -2.93
CA GLU A 44 3.61 -11.27 -2.07
C GLU A 44 2.44 -10.51 -1.40
N PRO A 45 1.34 -11.18 -1.04
CA PRO A 45 0.24 -10.52 -0.34
C PRO A 45 0.69 -9.89 0.98
N VAL A 46 0.35 -8.62 1.20
CA VAL A 46 0.81 -7.87 2.39
C VAL A 46 -0.32 -7.79 3.40
N SER A 47 -0.03 -8.10 4.67
CA SER A 47 -1.04 -8.02 5.71
C SER A 47 -1.35 -6.57 6.09
N LEU A 48 -2.58 -6.31 6.54
CA LEU A 48 -3.02 -4.95 6.89
C LEU A 48 -2.18 -4.34 8.04
N ASP A 49 -1.64 -5.18 8.92
CA ASP A 49 -0.69 -4.77 9.96
C ASP A 49 0.66 -4.33 9.35
N ASP A 50 1.19 -5.10 8.40
CA ASP A 50 2.47 -4.79 7.76
C ASP A 50 2.39 -3.54 6.87
N ILE A 51 1.22 -3.29 6.22
CA ILE A 51 0.97 -2.03 5.50
C ILE A 51 1.00 -0.83 6.46
N ALA A 52 0.40 -0.98 7.65
CA ALA A 52 0.35 0.05 8.66
C ALA A 52 1.76 0.40 9.17
N ASP A 53 2.56 -0.62 9.46
CA ASP A 53 3.95 -0.46 9.88
C ASP A 53 4.82 0.15 8.77
N ALA A 54 4.67 -0.31 7.53
CA ALA A 54 5.46 0.17 6.39
C ALA A 54 5.22 1.64 6.05
N LEU A 55 3.99 2.14 6.25
CA LEU A 55 3.61 3.52 5.93
C LEU A 55 3.59 4.46 7.14
N ASP A 56 3.95 3.96 8.33
CA ASP A 56 3.89 4.66 9.62
C ASP A 56 2.48 5.23 9.89
N GLN A 57 1.47 4.38 9.80
CA GLN A 57 0.05 4.72 9.97
C GLN A 57 -0.63 3.76 10.94
N SER A 58 -1.76 4.19 11.52
CA SER A 58 -2.56 3.27 12.33
C SER A 58 -3.27 2.24 11.46
N LYS A 59 -3.41 1.02 12.00
CA LYS A 59 -4.18 -0.07 11.38
C LYS A 59 -5.59 0.36 10.96
N SER A 60 -6.28 1.11 11.83
CA SER A 60 -7.62 1.64 11.56
C SER A 60 -7.62 2.62 10.38
N ASN A 61 -6.60 3.47 10.25
CA ASN A 61 -6.49 4.40 9.12
C ASN A 61 -6.25 3.66 7.80
N ILE A 62 -5.37 2.64 7.80
CA ILE A 62 -5.18 1.76 6.64
C ILE A 62 -6.47 1.04 6.27
N SER A 63 -7.19 0.47 7.24
CA SER A 63 -8.45 -0.24 7.02
C SER A 63 -9.54 0.63 6.38
N ILE A 64 -9.61 1.91 6.74
CA ILE A 64 -10.54 2.86 6.09
C ILE A 64 -10.14 3.12 4.64
N ASN A 65 -8.86 3.44 4.41
CA ASN A 65 -8.40 3.84 3.08
C ASN A 65 -8.37 2.67 2.07
N ILE A 66 -7.99 1.47 2.52
CA ILE A 66 -7.90 0.29 1.66
C ILE A 66 -9.29 -0.20 1.22
N ARG A 67 -10.33 -0.01 2.04
CA ARG A 67 -11.72 -0.28 1.61
C ARG A 67 -12.09 0.54 0.40
N GLY A 68 -11.76 1.84 0.39
CA GLY A 68 -11.96 2.67 -0.79
C GLY A 68 -11.21 2.12 -2.01
N LEU A 69 -9.95 1.69 -1.86
CA LEU A 69 -9.21 1.10 -2.98
C LEU A 69 -9.85 -0.20 -3.51
N VAL A 70 -10.43 -1.02 -2.63
CA VAL A 70 -11.18 -2.22 -3.00
C VAL A 70 -12.46 -1.84 -3.77
N ASP A 71 -13.20 -0.83 -3.31
CA ASP A 71 -14.42 -0.36 -3.98
C ASP A 71 -14.10 0.16 -5.40
N TRP A 72 -12.95 0.81 -5.56
CA TRP A 72 -12.41 1.25 -6.85
C TRP A 72 -11.76 0.11 -7.68
N HIS A 73 -11.75 -1.12 -7.16
CA HIS A 73 -11.15 -2.30 -7.80
C HIS A 73 -9.65 -2.16 -8.10
N LEU A 74 -8.95 -1.28 -7.37
CA LEU A 74 -7.51 -1.05 -7.53
C LEU A 74 -6.67 -2.05 -6.74
N VAL A 75 -7.24 -2.63 -5.69
CA VAL A 75 -6.65 -3.70 -4.88
C VAL A 75 -7.74 -4.70 -4.54
N ARG A 76 -7.36 -5.91 -4.11
CA ARG A 76 -8.30 -6.94 -3.68
C ARG A 76 -7.79 -7.64 -2.44
N ARG A 77 -8.70 -8.06 -1.57
CA ARG A 77 -8.32 -8.91 -0.44
C ARG A 77 -7.93 -10.31 -0.92
N VAL A 78 -6.89 -10.88 -0.32
CA VAL A 78 -6.35 -12.21 -0.61
C VAL A 78 -6.42 -13.09 0.65
N SER A 79 -6.84 -14.34 0.50
CA SER A 79 -6.74 -15.34 1.56
C SER A 79 -5.37 -16.00 1.51
N VAL A 80 -4.63 -15.94 2.62
CA VAL A 80 -3.32 -16.57 2.76
C VAL A 80 -3.46 -17.78 3.69
N PRO A 81 -3.14 -19.01 3.22
CA PRO A 81 -3.26 -20.23 4.03
C PRO A 81 -2.52 -20.13 5.36
N GLY A 82 -3.20 -20.51 6.45
CA GLY A 82 -2.63 -20.49 7.80
C GLY A 82 -2.60 -19.11 8.47
N SER A 83 -2.92 -18.03 7.75
CA SER A 83 -2.98 -16.70 8.35
C SER A 83 -4.41 -16.31 8.71
N ARG A 84 -4.56 -15.66 9.88
CA ARG A 84 -5.83 -15.08 10.35
C ARG A 84 -5.95 -13.58 10.03
N ARG A 85 -4.95 -13.00 9.38
CA ARG A 85 -4.93 -11.57 9.03
C ARG A 85 -5.55 -11.31 7.66
N ASP A 86 -6.01 -10.09 7.45
CA ASP A 86 -6.43 -9.61 6.15
C ASP A 86 -5.18 -9.27 5.32
N HIS A 87 -5.05 -9.87 4.14
CA HIS A 87 -3.98 -9.57 3.18
C HIS A 87 -4.57 -8.99 1.91
N TYR A 88 -3.77 -8.22 1.19
CA TYR A 88 -4.15 -7.55 -0.05
C TYR A 88 -3.06 -7.73 -1.09
#